data_AF-A0A8C8U6N3-F1
#
_entry.id   AF-A0A8C8U6N3-F1
#
_cell.length_a   1.000
_cell.length_b   1.000
_cell.length_c   1.000
_cell.angle_alpha   90.00
_cell.angle_beta   90.00
_cell.angle_gamma   90.00
#
_symmetry.space_group_name_H-M   'P 1'
#
loop_
_entity.id
_entity.type
_entity.pdbx_description
1 polymer ?
#
loop_
_entity_poly.entity_id
_entity_poly.type
_entity_poly.pdbx_seq_one_letter_code
_entity_poly.pdbx_strand_id
1 'polypeptide(L)'
;MFSQELWLENERKCAMVRKAKPGRKRQELLAIAFGVKVGLRGAILWSPLKLFACSQISSLVRRAALTHNDNHFNYEKTHNFKVHTFRGPHWCEYCANFMWGLIAQGVRCSGLKSEGIYRVSGFTEHIEDVKMAFDRDGEKADISANIYPDINIITGALKLYFRDLPIPVITYDTYSKFIEAAKIANADERLEAVHEVLMLLPPAHYETLRYLMIHLKKVTMNEKDNLMNAENLGIVFGPTLMRPPEDSTLTTLHDMRYQKLIVQILIENEDVLF
;
A
#
# COMPACT_ATOMS: atom_id res chain seq x y z
N MET A 1 25.23 48.74 -33.27
CA MET A 1 24.58 49.66 -34.23
C MET A 1 24.94 49.16 -35.61
N PHE A 2 23.91 48.69 -36.34
CA PHE A 2 23.80 48.41 -37.79
C PHE A 2 25.04 47.94 -38.57
N SER A 3 25.12 46.69 -39.05
CA SER A 3 24.31 46.03 -40.10
C SER A 3 24.82 46.31 -41.52
N GLN A 4 24.55 45.35 -42.41
CA GLN A 4 24.50 45.45 -43.88
C GLN A 4 25.84 45.29 -44.63
N GLU A 5 25.96 44.54 -45.73
CA GLU A 5 25.04 43.72 -46.54
C GLU A 5 25.83 43.14 -47.73
N LEU A 6 25.11 42.46 -48.62
CA LEU A 6 25.46 41.96 -49.96
C LEU A 6 26.18 40.60 -49.98
N TRP A 7 25.50 39.47 -50.20
CA TRP A 7 24.58 39.11 -51.31
C TRP A 7 25.19 39.29 -52.71
N LEU A 8 25.34 38.16 -53.40
CA LEU A 8 25.06 37.89 -54.82
C LEU A 8 25.49 36.42 -55.06
N GLU A 9 24.64 35.41 -54.87
CA GLU A 9 23.47 35.03 -55.67
C GLU A 9 23.84 34.31 -56.98
N ASN A 10 23.16 33.16 -57.16
CA ASN A 10 22.84 32.50 -58.43
C ASN A 10 23.96 31.70 -59.15
N GLU A 11 23.72 30.53 -59.76
CA GLU A 11 22.49 29.81 -60.10
C GLU A 11 22.84 28.42 -60.70
N ARG A 12 21.85 27.51 -60.65
CA ARG A 12 21.57 26.30 -61.49
C ARG A 12 21.36 25.06 -60.63
N LYS A 13 20.35 24.19 -60.83
CA LYS A 13 18.97 24.20 -61.33
C LYS A 13 18.50 22.72 -61.24
N CYS A 14 17.24 22.47 -60.87
CA CYS A 14 16.43 21.25 -61.12
C CYS A 14 16.84 19.92 -60.46
N ALA A 15 15.96 19.07 -59.91
CA ALA A 15 14.50 19.04 -59.81
C ALA A 15 14.04 17.98 -58.78
N MET A 16 12.93 18.28 -58.06
CA MET A 16 11.85 17.40 -57.54
C MET A 16 12.24 16.20 -56.62
N VAL A 17 11.73 15.98 -55.41
CA VAL A 17 10.32 15.89 -54.94
C VAL A 17 10.24 16.16 -53.41
N ARG A 18 9.04 16.55 -52.98
CA ARG A 18 8.61 17.19 -51.72
C ARG A 18 8.57 16.33 -50.44
N LYS A 19 8.79 17.05 -49.32
CA LYS A 19 8.08 17.09 -48.00
C LYS A 19 8.55 16.28 -46.76
N ALA A 20 8.82 17.08 -45.72
CA ALA A 20 8.57 16.94 -44.27
C ALA A 20 9.60 16.26 -43.32
N LYS A 21 10.29 17.10 -42.53
CA LYS A 21 10.65 16.87 -41.10
C LYS A 21 9.36 16.92 -40.24
N PRO A 22 9.26 16.36 -39.00
CA PRO A 22 10.30 16.41 -37.96
C PRO A 22 10.40 15.23 -36.95
N GLY A 23 11.49 15.22 -36.17
CA GLY A 23 11.44 14.85 -34.74
C GLY A 23 11.65 13.37 -34.36
N ARG A 24 12.88 12.86 -34.43
CA ARG A 24 13.24 11.55 -33.86
C ARG A 24 13.68 11.70 -32.39
N LYS A 25 12.73 12.08 -31.52
CA LYS A 25 12.82 11.96 -30.05
C LYS A 25 11.75 11.02 -29.47
N ARG A 26 11.17 10.16 -30.31
CA ARG A 26 10.04 9.27 -29.93
C ARG A 26 10.36 7.77 -30.00
N GLN A 27 11.50 7.38 -30.56
CA GLN A 27 11.90 5.96 -30.64
C GLN A 27 12.73 5.48 -29.42
N GLU A 28 13.39 6.38 -28.68
CA GLU A 28 14.04 6.03 -27.41
C GLU A 28 13.04 5.91 -26.25
N LEU A 29 11.93 6.66 -26.28
CA LEU A 29 10.85 6.55 -25.29
C LEU A 29 10.00 5.28 -25.45
N LEU A 30 10.02 4.63 -26.62
CA LEU A 30 9.31 3.36 -26.85
C LEU A 30 10.14 2.14 -26.40
N ALA A 31 11.47 2.25 -26.33
CA ALA A 31 12.31 1.18 -25.83
C ALA A 31 12.16 0.97 -24.30
N ILE A 32 11.82 2.04 -23.56
CA ILE A 32 11.48 1.97 -22.13
C ILE A 32 10.10 1.33 -21.91
N ALA A 33 9.17 1.48 -22.86
CA ALA A 33 7.80 0.96 -22.76
C ALA A 33 7.68 -0.55 -23.07
N PHE A 34 8.72 -1.21 -23.60
CA PHE A 34 8.67 -2.63 -24.01
C PHE A 34 9.67 -3.54 -23.26
N GLY A 35 10.21 -3.12 -22.12
CA GLY A 35 10.82 -4.06 -21.17
C GLY A 35 12.02 -4.85 -21.69
N VAL A 36 12.93 -4.22 -22.46
CA VAL A 36 14.23 -4.80 -22.78
C VAL A 36 15.32 -4.15 -21.92
N LYS A 37 15.95 -4.97 -21.10
CA LYS A 37 16.89 -4.63 -20.03
C LYS A 37 18.24 -4.18 -20.60
N VAL A 38 18.71 -2.99 -20.22
CA VAL A 38 20.14 -2.62 -20.27
C VAL A 38 20.58 -2.41 -18.83
N GLY A 39 21.49 -3.28 -18.38
CA GLY A 39 21.84 -3.41 -16.97
C GLY A 39 22.71 -2.28 -16.43
N LEU A 40 22.41 -1.88 -15.19
CA LEU A 40 23.41 -1.45 -14.23
C LEU A 40 22.88 -1.70 -12.81
N ARG A 41 23.79 -2.06 -11.90
CA ARG A 41 23.56 -2.54 -10.52
C ARG A 41 22.58 -1.66 -9.72
N GLY A 42 21.62 -2.25 -9.02
CA GLY A 42 20.79 -1.56 -8.03
C GLY A 42 19.58 -2.37 -7.56
N ALA A 43 19.46 -2.52 -6.23
CA ALA A 43 18.31 -2.92 -5.41
C ALA A 43 17.28 -3.91 -6.01
N ILE A 44 17.30 -5.15 -5.50
CA ILE A 44 16.24 -6.14 -5.74
C ILE A 44 15.05 -5.73 -4.88
N LEU A 45 14.06 -5.12 -5.55
CA LEU A 45 12.72 -4.88 -5.02
C LEU A 45 12.10 -6.23 -4.62
N TRP A 46 11.64 -6.32 -3.38
CA TRP A 46 10.82 -7.43 -2.86
C TRP A 46 9.77 -7.83 -3.88
N SER A 47 9.88 -9.05 -4.42
CA SER A 47 9.05 -9.50 -5.52
C SER A 47 7.92 -10.43 -5.04
N PRO A 48 6.73 -9.86 -4.74
CA PRO A 48 5.48 -10.58 -4.98
C PRO A 48 4.51 -9.89 -5.97
N LEU A 49 4.87 -8.77 -6.62
CA LEU A 49 3.91 -8.01 -7.45
C LEU A 49 3.75 -8.49 -8.91
N LYS A 50 4.06 -9.75 -9.24
CA LYS A 50 3.90 -10.25 -10.62
C LYS A 50 2.46 -10.54 -11.08
N LEU A 51 1.44 -10.28 -10.26
CA LEU A 51 0.05 -10.63 -10.58
C LEU A 51 -0.83 -9.50 -11.17
N PHE A 52 -0.33 -8.26 -11.34
CA PHE A 52 -1.18 -7.14 -11.80
C PHE A 52 -1.03 -6.73 -13.27
N ALA A 53 -0.33 -7.52 -14.10
CA ALA A 53 -0.22 -7.25 -15.52
C ALA A 53 -1.35 -7.94 -16.31
N CYS A 54 -2.55 -7.35 -16.30
CA CYS A 54 -3.54 -7.62 -17.33
C CYS A 54 -4.34 -6.35 -17.66
N SER A 55 -3.70 -5.44 -18.39
CA SER A 55 -4.34 -4.26 -18.98
C SER A 55 -4.78 -4.58 -20.41
N GLN A 56 -6.00 -5.11 -20.59
CA GLN A 56 -6.80 -4.94 -21.82
C GLN A 56 -8.15 -5.69 -21.74
N ILE A 57 -9.18 -5.10 -21.11
CA ILE A 57 -10.58 -5.45 -21.45
C ILE A 57 -11.45 -4.17 -21.37
N SER A 58 -12.16 -3.87 -22.47
CA SER A 58 -13.01 -2.70 -22.65
C SER A 58 -14.38 -2.83 -21.94
N SER A 59 -15.08 -1.70 -21.83
CA SER A 59 -16.18 -1.40 -20.91
C SER A 59 -17.47 -2.23 -21.01
N LEU A 60 -17.63 -3.11 -22.00
CA LEU A 60 -18.86 -3.90 -22.18
C LEU A 60 -18.82 -5.33 -21.60
N VAL A 61 -17.64 -5.83 -21.20
CA VAL A 61 -17.50 -7.15 -20.53
C VAL A 61 -17.72 -7.04 -19.01
N ARG A 62 -17.69 -5.82 -18.45
CA ARG A 62 -17.79 -5.57 -17.00
C ARG A 62 -19.12 -6.00 -16.38
N ARG A 63 -20.21 -6.09 -17.16
CA ARG A 63 -21.52 -6.58 -16.66
C ARG A 63 -21.71 -8.09 -16.78
N ALA A 64 -20.98 -8.76 -17.69
CA ALA A 64 -21.06 -10.22 -17.83
C ALA A 64 -20.12 -10.97 -16.86
N ALA A 65 -19.08 -10.30 -16.37
CA ALA A 65 -18.12 -10.87 -15.41
C ALA A 65 -18.54 -10.79 -13.93
N LEU A 66 -19.75 -10.29 -13.63
CA LEU A 66 -20.29 -10.22 -12.25
C LEU A 66 -21.02 -11.49 -11.81
N THR A 67 -21.03 -12.54 -12.63
CA THR A 67 -21.48 -13.87 -12.21
C THR A 67 -20.27 -14.79 -12.13
N HIS A 68 -19.85 -15.10 -10.90
CA HIS A 68 -18.69 -15.92 -10.51
C HIS A 68 -17.31 -15.30 -10.77
N ASN A 69 -16.89 -14.41 -9.87
CA ASN A 69 -15.46 -14.25 -9.59
C ASN A 69 -15.17 -14.74 -8.16
N ASP A 70 -15.31 -16.06 -7.98
CA ASP A 70 -14.79 -16.82 -6.83
C ASP A 70 -13.26 -16.96 -6.93
N ASN A 71 -12.54 -15.86 -7.22
CA ASN A 71 -11.09 -15.81 -7.04
C ASN A 71 -10.79 -15.21 -5.68
N HIS A 72 -11.22 -15.93 -4.65
CA HIS A 72 -10.57 -15.87 -3.36
C HIS A 72 -9.15 -16.42 -3.63
N PHE A 73 -8.15 -15.53 -3.76
CA PHE A 73 -6.76 -15.95 -3.72
C PHE A 73 -6.57 -16.63 -2.36
N ASN A 74 -6.62 -17.97 -2.35
CA ASN A 74 -6.48 -18.76 -1.15
C ASN A 74 -5.02 -18.67 -0.70
N TYR A 75 -4.72 -17.60 0.02
CA TYR A 75 -3.54 -17.51 0.85
C TYR A 75 -3.74 -18.45 2.03
N GLU A 76 -3.44 -19.73 1.83
CA GLU A 76 -3.54 -20.75 2.86
C GLU A 76 -2.34 -20.61 3.81
N LYS A 77 -2.56 -19.91 4.93
CA LYS A 77 -1.59 -19.76 6.00
C LYS A 77 -2.02 -20.55 7.22
N THR A 78 -1.07 -21.25 7.84
CA THR A 78 -1.31 -21.92 9.12
C THR A 78 -1.63 -20.89 10.20
N HIS A 79 -2.89 -20.84 10.62
CA HIS A 79 -3.34 -19.98 11.72
C HIS A 79 -2.82 -20.52 13.06
N ASN A 80 -2.32 -19.62 13.93
CA ASN A 80 -2.03 -19.96 15.33
C ASN A 80 -3.33 -19.91 16.15
N PHE A 81 -4.11 -20.97 15.98
CA PHE A 81 -5.37 -21.21 16.65
C PHE A 81 -5.16 -21.59 18.11
N LYS A 82 -5.65 -20.76 19.03
CA LYS A 82 -5.74 -21.10 20.45
C LYS A 82 -7.19 -21.38 20.82
N VAL A 83 -7.40 -22.39 21.68
CA VAL A 83 -8.70 -22.70 22.25
C VAL A 83 -9.24 -21.46 22.96
N HIS A 84 -10.48 -21.08 22.65
CA HIS A 84 -11.09 -19.85 23.15
C HIS A 84 -12.52 -20.11 23.66
N THR A 85 -12.85 -19.50 24.80
CA THR A 85 -14.21 -19.46 25.34
C THR A 85 -14.89 -18.16 24.93
N PHE A 86 -15.88 -18.24 24.05
CA PHE A 86 -16.63 -17.09 23.57
C PHE A 86 -17.71 -16.67 24.59
N ARG A 87 -17.85 -15.36 24.83
CA ARG A 87 -18.87 -14.81 25.73
C ARG A 87 -20.16 -14.58 24.95
N GLY A 88 -21.16 -15.43 25.19
CA GLY A 88 -22.45 -15.38 24.51
C GLY A 88 -22.51 -16.20 23.22
N PRO A 89 -23.69 -16.26 22.56
CA PRO A 89 -23.88 -17.01 21.32
C PRO A 89 -22.89 -16.56 20.24
N HIS A 90 -22.09 -17.49 19.71
CA HIS A 90 -21.13 -17.21 18.64
C HIS A 90 -21.24 -18.25 17.52
N TRP A 91 -20.96 -17.83 16.29
CA TRP A 91 -20.97 -18.68 15.10
C TRP A 91 -19.56 -18.75 14.51
N CYS A 92 -19.24 -19.89 13.89
CA CYS A 92 -17.96 -20.10 13.22
C CYS A 92 -17.91 -19.27 11.94
N GLU A 93 -16.88 -18.42 11.78
CA GLU A 93 -16.70 -17.60 10.56
C GLU A 93 -16.42 -18.44 9.30
N TYR A 94 -15.98 -19.69 9.45
CA TYR A 94 -15.68 -20.58 8.32
C TYR A 94 -16.93 -21.35 7.83
N CYS A 95 -17.67 -22.01 8.73
CA CYS A 95 -18.80 -22.86 8.35
C CYS A 95 -20.18 -22.27 8.70
N ALA A 96 -20.23 -21.04 9.24
CA ALA A 96 -21.43 -20.34 9.69
C ALA A 96 -22.31 -21.10 10.71
N ASN A 97 -21.83 -22.23 11.26
CA ASN A 97 -22.54 -22.99 12.27
C ASN A 97 -22.37 -22.40 13.66
N PHE A 98 -23.37 -22.59 14.51
CA PHE A 98 -23.32 -22.19 15.90
C PHE A 98 -22.26 -23.00 16.68
N MET A 99 -21.41 -22.32 17.45
CA MET A 99 -20.38 -22.95 18.27
C MET A 99 -20.96 -23.37 19.63
N TRP A 100 -21.37 -24.64 19.73
CA TRP A 100 -21.99 -25.21 20.94
C TRP A 100 -21.01 -25.31 22.12
N GLY A 101 -21.53 -25.16 23.34
CA GLY A 101 -20.80 -25.43 24.59
C GLY A 101 -20.70 -24.22 25.54
N LEU A 102 -20.46 -24.50 26.82
CA LEU A 102 -20.30 -23.47 27.86
C LEU A 102 -18.87 -22.90 27.93
N ILE A 103 -17.85 -23.69 27.55
CA ILE A 103 -16.43 -23.32 27.53
C ILE A 103 -15.75 -23.92 26.30
N ALA A 104 -14.63 -23.32 25.85
CA ALA A 104 -13.78 -23.85 24.78
C ALA A 104 -14.53 -24.19 23.47
N GLN A 105 -15.49 -23.35 23.06
CA GLN A 105 -16.40 -23.65 21.94
C GLN A 105 -15.72 -23.66 20.57
N GLY A 106 -14.49 -23.14 20.46
CA GLY A 106 -13.74 -23.15 19.22
C GLY A 106 -12.32 -22.64 19.38
N VAL A 107 -11.68 -22.41 18.25
CA VAL A 107 -10.33 -21.85 18.18
C VAL A 107 -10.35 -20.45 17.59
N ARG A 108 -9.53 -19.55 18.15
CA ARG A 108 -9.35 -18.18 17.67
C ARG A 108 -7.89 -17.93 17.37
N CYS A 109 -7.59 -17.25 16.27
CA CYS A 109 -6.23 -16.81 16.01
C CYS A 109 -5.83 -15.77 17.08
N SER A 110 -4.80 -16.08 17.87
CA SER A 110 -4.47 -15.32 19.09
C SER A 110 -3.71 -14.00 18.86
N GLY A 111 -3.24 -13.73 17.64
CA GLY A 111 -2.35 -12.60 17.37
C GLY A 111 -2.97 -11.23 17.67
N LEU A 112 -4.25 -11.02 17.32
CA LEU A 112 -4.93 -9.73 17.43
C LEU A 112 -5.19 -9.25 18.87
N LYS A 113 -5.06 -10.13 19.87
CA LYS A 113 -5.25 -9.81 21.29
C LYS A 113 -3.95 -9.45 22.02
N SER A 114 -2.81 -9.51 21.33
CA SER A 114 -1.52 -9.17 21.93
C SER A 114 -1.50 -7.71 22.35
N GLU A 115 -1.21 -7.44 23.63
CA GLU A 115 -1.12 -6.08 24.15
C GLU A 115 -0.11 -5.24 23.37
N GLY A 116 -0.52 -4.06 22.93
CA GLY A 116 0.31 -3.13 22.17
C GLY A 116 0.73 -3.64 20.80
N ILE A 117 -0.04 -4.52 20.16
CA ILE A 117 0.24 -4.99 18.79
C ILE A 117 0.54 -3.80 17.86
N TYR A 118 1.56 -3.91 17.00
CA TYR A 118 2.16 -2.84 16.20
C TYR A 118 2.91 -1.74 16.96
N ARG A 119 2.55 -1.40 18.20
CA ARG A 119 3.28 -0.45 19.04
C ARG A 119 4.56 -1.05 19.62
N VAL A 120 4.45 -2.25 20.20
CA VAL A 120 5.57 -3.01 20.75
C VAL A 120 6.46 -3.50 19.60
N SER A 121 7.77 -3.44 19.82
CA SER A 121 8.76 -3.89 18.83
C SER A 121 9.31 -5.26 19.24
N GLY A 122 9.35 -6.19 18.30
CA GLY A 122 10.09 -7.44 18.46
C GLY A 122 11.59 -7.21 18.34
N PHE A 123 12.37 -8.29 18.51
CA PHE A 123 13.82 -8.24 18.32
C PHE A 123 14.18 -7.88 16.88
N THR A 124 15.02 -6.84 16.70
CA THR A 124 15.40 -6.31 15.39
C THR A 124 16.08 -7.36 14.51
N GLU A 125 16.93 -8.22 15.09
CA GLU A 125 17.59 -9.31 14.38
C GLU A 125 16.56 -10.25 13.73
N HIS A 126 15.56 -10.71 14.48
CA HIS A 126 14.50 -11.56 13.93
C HIS A 126 13.60 -10.85 12.92
N ILE A 127 13.40 -9.52 13.05
CA ILE A 127 12.65 -8.74 12.06
C ILE A 127 13.40 -8.73 10.72
N GLU A 128 14.71 -8.51 10.75
CA GLU A 128 15.56 -8.60 9.56
C GLU A 128 15.67 -10.04 9.04
N ASP A 129 15.63 -11.06 9.89
CA ASP A 129 15.59 -12.46 9.44
C ASP A 129 14.32 -12.76 8.65
N VAL A 130 13.15 -12.29 9.12
CA VAL A 130 11.89 -12.40 8.37
C VAL A 130 12.01 -11.67 7.03
N LYS A 131 12.63 -10.49 7.02
CA LYS A 131 12.93 -9.75 5.79
C LYS A 131 13.72 -10.61 4.81
N MET A 132 14.89 -11.09 5.24
CA MET A 132 15.76 -11.93 4.43
C MET A 132 15.08 -13.24 3.96
N ALA A 133 14.19 -13.82 4.76
CA ALA A 133 13.41 -14.98 4.37
C ALA A 133 12.49 -14.70 3.18
N PHE A 134 11.77 -13.57 3.19
CA PHE A 134 10.94 -13.16 2.04
C PHE A 134 11.78 -12.79 0.82
N ASP A 135 12.93 -12.13 0.99
CA ASP A 135 13.84 -11.79 -0.11
C ASP A 135 14.41 -13.03 -0.81
N ARG A 136 14.73 -14.07 -0.05
CA ARG A 136 15.33 -15.31 -0.54
C ARG A 136 14.30 -16.29 -1.07
N ASP A 137 13.25 -16.54 -0.29
CA ASP A 137 12.32 -17.66 -0.49
C ASP A 137 10.95 -17.22 -1.04
N GLY A 138 10.67 -15.91 -1.07
CA GLY A 138 9.42 -15.34 -1.57
C GLY A 138 8.20 -15.90 -0.83
N GLU A 139 7.26 -16.46 -1.59
CA GLU A 139 6.03 -17.06 -1.06
C GLU A 139 6.27 -18.28 -0.15
N LYS A 140 7.46 -18.90 -0.22
CA LYS A 140 7.82 -20.08 0.57
C LYS A 140 8.44 -19.73 1.93
N ALA A 141 8.60 -18.44 2.24
CA ALA A 141 9.13 -18.00 3.52
C ALA A 141 8.22 -18.47 4.67
N ASP A 142 8.76 -19.28 5.58
CA ASP A 142 8.03 -19.73 6.76
C ASP A 142 8.08 -18.66 7.85
N ILE A 143 6.92 -18.04 8.10
CA ILE A 143 6.74 -17.09 9.20
C ILE A 143 5.74 -17.59 10.26
N SER A 144 5.67 -18.91 10.41
CA SER A 144 4.80 -19.56 11.39
C SER A 144 5.23 -19.23 12.83
N ALA A 145 4.29 -19.43 13.74
CA ALA A 145 4.53 -19.25 15.17
C ALA A 145 5.55 -20.25 15.75
N ASN A 146 5.90 -21.31 15.02
CA ASN A 146 6.94 -22.25 15.41
C ASN A 146 8.35 -21.63 15.25
N ILE A 147 8.55 -20.85 14.18
CA ILE A 147 9.82 -20.14 13.93
C ILE A 147 9.85 -18.80 14.67
N TYR A 148 8.76 -18.04 14.60
CA TYR A 148 8.64 -16.73 15.24
C TYR A 148 7.47 -16.70 16.22
N PRO A 149 7.68 -17.14 17.49
CA PRO A 149 6.61 -17.18 18.49
C PRO A 149 6.10 -15.79 18.89
N ASP A 150 6.96 -14.78 18.82
CA ASP A 150 6.62 -13.38 19.12
C ASP A 150 6.02 -12.70 17.88
N ILE A 151 4.74 -12.34 17.97
CA ILE A 151 4.01 -11.65 16.90
C ILE A 151 4.57 -10.24 16.62
N ASN A 152 5.29 -9.64 17.58
CA ASN A 152 5.91 -8.32 17.40
C ASN A 152 7.05 -8.36 16.36
N ILE A 153 7.60 -9.55 16.08
CA ILE A 153 8.54 -9.78 14.98
C ILE A 153 7.81 -9.62 13.64
N ILE A 154 6.66 -10.29 13.48
CA ILE A 154 5.89 -10.25 12.23
C ILE A 154 5.31 -8.86 11.97
N THR A 155 4.75 -8.21 12.98
CA THR A 155 4.25 -6.84 12.86
C THR A 155 5.38 -5.84 12.65
N GLY A 156 6.56 -6.08 13.23
CA GLY A 156 7.80 -5.34 12.95
C GLY A 156 8.22 -5.46 11.49
N ALA A 157 8.26 -6.68 10.95
CA ALA A 157 8.61 -6.95 9.56
C ALA A 157 7.62 -6.31 8.58
N LEU A 158 6.33 -6.34 8.88
CA LEU A 158 5.32 -5.66 8.06
C LEU A 158 5.52 -4.13 8.05
N LYS A 159 5.81 -3.51 9.21
CA LYS A 159 6.15 -2.07 9.27
C LYS A 159 7.43 -1.77 8.49
N LEU A 160 8.43 -2.63 8.59
CA LEU A 160 9.69 -2.50 7.86
C LEU A 160 9.47 -2.56 6.35
N TYR A 161 8.64 -3.49 5.87
CA TYR A 161 8.27 -3.59 4.46
C TYR A 161 7.74 -2.26 3.90
N PHE A 162 6.78 -1.63 4.59
CA PHE A 162 6.24 -0.34 4.15
C PHE A 162 7.26 0.78 4.18
N ARG A 163 8.14 0.78 5.19
CA ARG A 163 9.20 1.78 5.34
C ARG A 163 10.26 1.68 4.23
N ASP A 164 10.57 0.45 3.80
CA ASP A 164 11.60 0.16 2.81
C ASP A 164 11.11 0.35 1.36
N LEU A 165 9.81 0.59 1.14
CA LEU A 165 9.30 0.92 -0.19
C LEU A 165 10.03 2.15 -0.74
N PRO A 166 10.41 2.17 -2.03
CA PRO A 166 11.03 3.35 -2.65
C PRO A 166 10.05 4.52 -2.76
N ILE A 167 8.76 4.22 -2.98
CA ILE A 167 7.67 5.19 -2.96
C ILE A 167 6.73 4.79 -1.82
N PRO A 168 6.40 5.68 -0.87
CA PRO A 168 5.55 5.34 0.26
C PRO A 168 4.15 4.93 -0.22
N VAL A 169 3.43 4.14 0.59
CA VAL A 169 2.07 3.68 0.24
C VAL A 169 1.18 4.87 -0.06
N ILE A 170 1.20 5.89 0.80
CA ILE A 170 0.68 7.21 0.46
C ILE A 170 1.80 7.96 -0.28
N THR A 171 1.65 8.06 -1.59
CA THR A 171 2.70 8.55 -2.50
C THR A 171 3.07 10.02 -2.23
N TYR A 172 4.27 10.42 -2.66
CA TYR A 172 4.73 11.81 -2.59
C TYR A 172 3.77 12.78 -3.30
N ASP A 173 3.21 12.38 -4.46
CA ASP A 173 2.28 13.20 -5.25
C ASP A 173 0.94 13.46 -4.54
N THR A 174 0.52 12.52 -3.69
CA THR A 174 -0.72 12.62 -2.90
C THR A 174 -0.50 13.17 -1.49
N TYR A 175 0.75 13.19 -1.00
CA TYR A 175 1.10 13.55 0.38
C TYR A 175 0.54 14.93 0.78
N SER A 176 0.88 15.98 0.03
CA SER A 176 0.45 17.35 0.34
C SER A 176 -1.07 17.48 0.31
N LYS A 177 -1.74 16.81 -0.62
CA LYS A 177 -3.21 16.82 -0.73
C LYS A 177 -3.89 16.17 0.48
N PHE A 178 -3.35 15.05 0.98
CA PHE A 178 -3.84 14.44 2.20
C PHE A 178 -3.64 15.36 3.42
N ILE A 179 -2.50 16.04 3.52
CA ILE A 179 -2.23 17.00 4.60
C ILE A 179 -3.21 18.18 4.55
N GLU A 180 -3.49 18.72 3.36
CA GLU A 180 -4.48 19.79 3.20
C GLU A 180 -5.90 19.31 3.55
N ALA A 181 -6.29 18.11 3.12
CA ALA A 181 -7.57 17.52 3.51
C ALA A 181 -7.69 17.39 5.05
N ALA A 182 -6.62 16.93 5.71
CA ALA A 182 -6.59 16.79 7.17
C ALA A 182 -6.66 18.11 7.95
N LYS A 183 -6.36 19.25 7.30
CA LYS A 183 -6.50 20.59 7.90
C LYS A 183 -7.93 21.09 7.94
N ILE A 184 -8.85 20.49 7.18
CA ILE A 184 -10.26 20.88 7.15
C ILE A 184 -10.89 20.66 8.54
N ALA A 185 -11.53 21.69 9.07
CA ALA A 185 -12.11 21.67 10.42
C ALA A 185 -13.38 20.82 10.48
N ASN A 186 -14.29 20.99 9.51
CA ASN A 186 -15.52 20.21 9.40
C ASN A 186 -15.18 18.73 9.13
N ALA A 187 -15.73 17.82 9.94
CA ALA A 187 -15.43 16.40 9.86
C ALA A 187 -15.95 15.75 8.56
N ASP A 188 -17.14 16.15 8.10
CA ASP A 188 -17.78 15.57 6.92
C ASP A 188 -17.05 16.02 5.64
N GLU A 189 -16.79 17.32 5.51
CA GLU A 189 -15.99 17.87 4.41
C GLU A 189 -14.56 17.31 4.40
N ARG A 190 -13.97 17.10 5.59
CA ARG A 190 -12.65 16.47 5.71
C ARG A 190 -12.68 15.04 5.20
N LEU A 191 -13.71 14.26 5.54
CA LEU A 191 -13.84 12.87 5.10
C LEU A 191 -14.01 12.80 3.57
N GLU A 192 -14.84 13.67 3.01
CA GLU A 192 -15.03 13.78 1.56
C GLU A 192 -13.73 14.15 0.85
N ALA A 193 -13.00 15.16 1.34
CA ALA A 193 -11.70 15.55 0.78
C ALA A 193 -10.66 14.42 0.90
N VAL A 194 -10.64 13.68 2.01
CA VAL A 194 -9.76 12.50 2.16
C VAL A 194 -10.11 11.43 1.13
N HIS A 195 -11.41 11.17 0.88
CA HIS A 195 -11.86 10.24 -0.14
C HIS A 195 -11.44 10.65 -1.55
N GLU A 196 -11.59 11.94 -1.91
CA GLU A 196 -11.16 12.44 -3.21
C GLU A 196 -9.67 12.20 -3.44
N VAL A 197 -8.83 12.48 -2.44
CA VAL A 197 -7.38 12.26 -2.54
C VAL A 197 -7.03 10.77 -2.59
N LEU A 198 -7.76 9.94 -1.85
CA LEU A 198 -7.60 8.48 -1.87
C LEU A 198 -7.79 7.91 -3.29
N MET A 199 -8.75 8.44 -4.05
CA MET A 199 -9.02 8.05 -5.43
C MET A 199 -7.93 8.48 -6.44
N LEU A 200 -6.98 9.33 -6.02
CA LEU A 200 -5.82 9.72 -6.83
C LEU A 200 -4.63 8.77 -6.68
N LEU A 201 -4.67 7.85 -5.71
CA LEU A 201 -3.58 6.88 -5.53
C LEU A 201 -3.47 5.93 -6.73
N PRO A 202 -2.25 5.51 -7.10
CA PRO A 202 -2.08 4.45 -8.08
C PRO A 202 -2.79 3.15 -7.61
N PRO A 203 -3.35 2.34 -8.52
CA PRO A 203 -4.17 1.18 -8.15
C PRO A 203 -3.51 0.22 -7.15
N ALA A 204 -2.20 -0.07 -7.32
CA ALA A 204 -1.46 -0.94 -6.41
C ALA A 204 -1.32 -0.36 -4.99
N HIS A 205 -1.15 0.96 -4.89
CA HIS A 205 -1.06 1.67 -3.61
C HIS A 205 -2.43 1.70 -2.91
N TYR A 206 -3.49 2.00 -3.67
CA TYR A 206 -4.87 2.02 -3.17
C TYR A 206 -5.27 0.65 -2.60
N GLU A 207 -5.10 -0.44 -3.35
CA GLU A 207 -5.47 -1.78 -2.87
C GLU A 207 -4.61 -2.21 -1.67
N THR A 208 -3.32 -1.91 -1.68
CA THR A 208 -2.44 -2.22 -0.54
C THR A 208 -2.89 -1.47 0.71
N LEU A 209 -3.24 -0.19 0.57
CA LEU A 209 -3.73 0.63 1.68
C LEU A 209 -5.08 0.11 2.18
N ARG A 210 -6.01 -0.23 1.28
CA ARG A 210 -7.31 -0.81 1.60
C ARG A 210 -7.19 -2.07 2.46
N TYR A 211 -6.39 -3.04 2.01
CA TYR A 211 -6.16 -4.28 2.76
C TYR A 211 -5.54 -4.02 4.13
N LEU A 212 -4.61 -3.05 4.22
CA LEU A 212 -4.03 -2.67 5.50
C LEU A 212 -5.08 -2.03 6.42
N MET A 213 -5.92 -1.10 5.93
CA MET A 213 -6.95 -0.45 6.73
C MET A 213 -7.99 -1.45 7.25
N ILE A 214 -8.44 -2.41 6.42
CA ILE A 214 -9.32 -3.53 6.85
C ILE A 214 -8.68 -4.29 8.01
N HIS A 215 -7.39 -4.60 7.90
CA HIS A 215 -6.68 -5.32 8.94
C HIS A 215 -6.58 -4.49 10.23
N LEU A 216 -6.21 -3.21 10.13
CA LEU A 216 -6.08 -2.33 11.29
C LEU A 216 -7.42 -2.07 11.96
N LYS A 217 -8.52 -1.97 11.20
CA LYS A 217 -9.89 -1.91 11.75
C LYS A 217 -10.22 -3.16 12.59
N LYS A 218 -9.81 -4.35 12.14
CA LYS A 218 -9.96 -5.58 12.95
C LYS A 218 -9.12 -5.56 14.22
N VAL A 219 -7.94 -4.91 14.20
CA VAL A 219 -7.14 -4.69 15.41
C VAL A 219 -7.90 -3.80 16.40
N THR A 220 -8.47 -2.68 15.95
CA THR A 220 -9.22 -1.76 16.82
C THR A 220 -10.46 -2.41 17.42
N MET A 221 -11.10 -3.36 16.73
CA MET A 221 -12.23 -4.12 17.30
C MET A 221 -11.83 -4.99 18.51
N ASN A 222 -10.54 -5.24 18.73
CA ASN A 222 -10.01 -5.97 19.89
C ASN A 222 -9.32 -5.04 20.91
N GLU A 223 -9.57 -3.73 20.87
CA GLU A 223 -8.95 -2.73 21.76
C GLU A 223 -9.02 -3.08 23.25
N LYS A 224 -10.11 -3.72 23.70
CA LYS A 224 -10.27 -4.15 25.11
C LYS A 224 -9.19 -5.12 25.57
N ASP A 225 -8.63 -5.91 24.66
CA ASP A 225 -7.59 -6.89 24.94
C ASP A 225 -6.20 -6.33 24.56
N ASN A 226 -6.08 -5.72 23.37
CA ASN A 226 -4.78 -5.30 22.83
C ASN A 226 -4.38 -3.85 23.14
N LEU A 227 -5.29 -3.02 23.67
CA LEU A 227 -5.09 -1.60 24.01
C LEU A 227 -4.73 -0.68 22.82
N MET A 228 -5.11 -1.06 21.60
CA MET A 228 -4.82 -0.33 20.37
C MET A 228 -6.10 0.17 19.67
N ASN A 229 -6.42 1.45 19.84
CA ASN A 229 -7.40 2.17 19.01
C ASN A 229 -6.77 2.74 17.73
N ALA A 230 -7.61 3.34 16.88
CA ALA A 230 -7.21 3.98 15.64
C ALA A 230 -6.22 5.13 15.86
N GLU A 231 -6.38 5.89 16.95
CA GLU A 231 -5.45 6.97 17.31
C GLU A 231 -4.04 6.43 17.61
N ASN A 232 -3.94 5.37 18.43
CA ASN A 232 -2.68 4.70 18.77
C ASN A 232 -2.02 4.08 17.55
N LEU A 233 -2.80 3.46 16.67
CA LEU A 233 -2.31 2.91 15.41
C LEU A 233 -1.87 4.02 14.44
N GLY A 234 -2.55 5.17 14.44
CA GLY A 234 -2.15 6.35 13.66
C GLY A 234 -0.78 6.88 14.04
N ILE A 235 -0.41 6.83 15.33
CA ILE A 235 0.95 7.21 15.78
C ILE A 235 2.00 6.30 15.17
N VAL A 236 1.72 5.00 15.09
CA VAL A 236 2.66 3.99 14.56
C VAL A 236 2.74 4.06 13.03
N PHE A 237 1.59 4.12 12.36
CA PHE A 237 1.51 3.99 10.91
C PHE A 237 1.60 5.31 10.15
N GLY A 238 1.30 6.47 10.77
CA GLY A 238 1.48 7.80 10.17
C GLY A 238 2.86 7.97 9.51
N PRO A 239 3.96 7.91 10.27
CA PRO A 239 5.32 8.03 9.70
C PRO A 239 5.77 6.80 8.90
N THR A 240 5.07 5.67 9.00
CA THR A 240 5.40 4.44 8.27
C THR A 240 4.82 4.48 6.85
N LEU A 241 3.62 5.03 6.67
CA LEU A 241 2.90 5.04 5.40
C LEU A 241 3.10 6.34 4.60
N MET A 242 3.50 7.42 5.27
CA MET A 242 3.67 8.74 4.69
C MET A 242 5.11 9.24 4.92
N ARG A 243 5.70 9.86 3.90
CA ARG A 243 6.99 10.55 4.02
C ARG A 243 6.89 11.91 3.33
N PRO A 244 7.29 13.02 4.00
CA PRO A 244 7.32 14.33 3.37
C PRO A 244 8.31 14.31 2.19
N PRO A 245 8.01 15.02 1.09
CA PRO A 245 8.90 15.09 -0.08
C PRO A 245 10.12 16.01 0.11
N GLU A 246 10.10 16.91 1.10
CA GLU A 246 11.18 17.87 1.39
C GLU A 246 11.62 17.81 2.86
N ASP A 247 12.93 17.85 3.09
CA ASP A 247 13.58 17.79 4.43
C ASP A 247 13.53 19.13 5.20
N SER A 248 12.43 19.87 5.14
CA SER A 248 12.24 21.00 6.05
C SER A 248 11.82 20.47 7.43
N THR A 249 12.75 20.52 8.39
CA THR A 249 12.56 19.95 9.74
C THR A 249 11.37 20.54 10.49
N LEU A 250 11.10 21.85 10.32
CA LEU A 250 9.96 22.53 10.97
C LEU A 250 8.60 22.14 10.37
N THR A 251 8.51 22.07 9.03
CA THR A 251 7.28 21.66 8.34
C THR A 251 6.96 20.19 8.65
N THR A 252 7.99 19.35 8.67
CA THR A 252 7.88 17.93 9.00
C THR A 252 7.26 17.71 10.37
N LEU A 253 7.69 18.45 11.40
CA LEU A 253 7.16 18.33 12.76
C LEU A 253 5.67 18.71 12.85
N HIS A 254 5.26 19.76 12.14
CA HIS A 254 3.87 20.20 12.10
C HIS A 254 2.98 19.19 11.35
N ASP A 255 3.53 18.53 10.33
CA ASP A 255 2.81 17.57 9.50
C ASP A 255 2.65 16.20 10.17
N MET A 256 3.51 15.83 11.14
CA MET A 256 3.39 14.55 11.87
C MET A 256 2.01 14.36 12.51
N ARG A 257 1.44 15.44 13.06
CA ARG A 257 0.10 15.39 13.69
C ARG A 257 -0.99 15.05 12.68
N TYR A 258 -0.84 15.55 11.45
CA TYR A 258 -1.77 15.29 10.36
C TYR A 258 -1.57 13.91 9.77
N GLN A 259 -0.33 13.43 9.65
CA GLN A 259 -0.06 12.04 9.23
C GLN A 259 -0.73 11.03 10.17
N LYS A 260 -0.62 11.23 11.49
CA LYS A 260 -1.35 10.45 12.49
C LYS A 260 -2.86 10.53 12.25
N LEU A 261 -3.41 11.73 12.10
CA LEU A 261 -4.84 11.97 11.93
C LEU A 261 -5.39 11.31 10.66
N ILE A 262 -4.67 11.40 9.54
CA ILE A 262 -5.06 10.78 8.27
C ILE A 262 -5.20 9.28 8.45
N VAL A 263 -4.18 8.62 9.02
CA VAL A 263 -4.24 7.17 9.25
C VAL A 263 -5.37 6.81 10.22
N GLN A 264 -5.60 7.61 11.27
CA GLN A 264 -6.74 7.41 12.16
C GLN A 264 -8.08 7.48 11.40
N ILE A 265 -8.31 8.50 10.57
CA ILE A 265 -9.53 8.67 9.77
C ILE A 265 -9.73 7.48 8.82
N LEU A 266 -8.65 7.05 8.15
CA LEU A 266 -8.68 5.90 7.23
C LEU A 266 -9.06 4.60 7.93
N ILE A 267 -8.60 4.38 9.17
CA ILE A 267 -8.99 3.20 9.97
C ILE A 267 -10.43 3.34 10.45
N GLU A 268 -10.81 4.50 10.99
CA GLU A 268 -12.14 4.71 11.58
C GLU A 268 -13.26 4.58 10.55
N ASN A 269 -13.04 5.03 9.32
CA ASN A 269 -14.04 5.11 8.25
C ASN A 269 -13.72 4.17 7.08
N GLU A 270 -12.98 3.08 7.35
CA GLU A 270 -12.56 2.11 6.34
C GLU A 270 -13.73 1.57 5.50
N ASP A 271 -14.86 1.28 6.13
CA ASP A 271 -16.09 0.74 5.54
C ASP A 271 -16.83 1.70 4.59
N VAL A 272 -16.54 3.00 4.70
CA VAL A 272 -17.16 4.05 3.86
C VAL A 272 -16.22 4.50 2.75
N LEU A 273 -14.90 4.50 3.01
CA LEU A 273 -13.90 5.05 2.10
C LEU A 273 -13.44 4.08 1.01
N PHE A 274 -13.56 2.77 1.24
CA PHE A 274 -13.04 1.70 0.40
C PHE A 274 -14.09 0.69 -0.04
#